data_AF-A0A2S3VIP6-F1
#
_entry.id   AF-A0A2S3VIP6-F1
#
_cell.length_a   1.000
_cell.length_b   1.000
_cell.length_c   1.000
_cell.angle_alpha   90.00
_cell.angle_beta   90.00
_cell.angle_gamma   90.00
#
_symmetry.space_group_name_H-M   'P 1'
#
loop_
_entity.id
_entity.type
_entity.pdbx_description
1 polymer ?
#
loop_
_entity_poly.entity_id
_entity_poly.type
_entity_poly.pdbx_seq_one_letter_code
_entity_poly.pdbx_strand_id
1 'polypeptide(L)'
;MHKEPRKVREFRRREQEILDTALKLFLEQGEDSVTVEMIADAVGIGKGTIYKHFKSKAEIYLRLMLDYERDLNALLHSADVDKDKEALSRAYFEFRMRDPQRYRLFDRLEEKVVKGNQVPEMIEELHKIRASNFERLTLLIKGRISEGKLEDVPPYFHYCASWALVHGAVALYHSPFWSNVLEDQEGFFQFLMDIGVRMGNKRKRDTDTPSS
;
A
#
# COMPACT_ATOMS: atom_id res chain seq x y z
N MET A 1 5.56 25.32 -18.22
CA MET A 1 6.21 24.05 -17.82
C MET A 1 7.70 24.16 -18.10
N HIS A 2 8.54 24.30 -17.08
CA HIS A 2 10.00 24.27 -17.25
C HIS A 2 10.43 22.81 -17.54
N LYS A 3 11.11 22.57 -18.67
CA LYS A 3 11.66 21.24 -18.98
C LYS A 3 12.77 20.92 -17.98
N GLU A 4 12.65 19.77 -17.33
CA GLU A 4 13.63 19.32 -16.34
C GLU A 4 15.01 19.10 -17.00
N PRO A 5 16.12 19.51 -16.37
CA PRO A 5 17.45 19.38 -16.96
C PRO A 5 17.78 17.91 -17.27
N ARG A 6 18.41 17.63 -18.42
CA ARG A 6 18.72 16.26 -18.89
C ARG A 6 19.40 15.40 -17.82
N LYS A 7 20.35 15.98 -17.08
CA LYS A 7 21.09 15.30 -15.99
C LYS A 7 20.18 14.86 -14.84
N VAL A 8 19.18 15.66 -14.47
CA VAL A 8 18.22 15.32 -13.39
C VAL A 8 17.32 14.16 -13.84
N ARG A 9 16.85 14.20 -15.09
CA ARG A 9 16.04 13.13 -15.67
C ARG A 9 16.83 11.80 -15.76
N GLU A 10 18.07 11.85 -16.21
CA GLU A 10 18.96 10.68 -16.25
C GLU A 10 19.22 10.12 -14.85
N PHE A 11 19.43 10.99 -13.85
CA PHE A 11 19.63 10.58 -12.45
C PHE A 11 18.40 9.87 -11.88
N ARG A 12 17.19 10.44 -12.07
CA ARG A 12 15.94 9.81 -11.62
C ARG A 12 15.64 8.51 -12.35
N ARG A 13 15.91 8.43 -13.65
CA ARG A 13 15.74 7.17 -14.40
C ARG A 13 16.63 6.08 -13.80
N ARG A 14 17.86 6.43 -13.44
CA ARG A 14 18.78 5.49 -12.80
C ARG A 14 18.29 5.05 -11.42
N GLU A 15 17.76 5.96 -10.61
CA GLU A 15 17.12 5.57 -9.33
C GLU A 15 16.00 4.55 -9.55
N GLN A 16 15.14 4.79 -10.54
CA GLN A 16 14.04 3.86 -10.84
C GLN A 16 14.54 2.49 -11.28
N GLU A 17 15.54 2.44 -12.17
CA GLU A 17 16.17 1.19 -12.61
C GLU A 17 16.74 0.38 -11.41
N ILE A 18 17.34 1.08 -10.44
CA ILE A 18 17.86 0.47 -9.21
C ILE A 18 16.71 -0.05 -8.34
N LEU A 19 15.67 0.75 -8.13
CA LEU A 19 14.52 0.39 -7.29
C LEU A 19 13.75 -0.80 -7.85
N ASP A 20 13.48 -0.81 -9.15
CA ASP A 20 12.77 -1.89 -9.83
C ASP A 20 13.55 -3.21 -9.73
N THR A 21 14.87 -3.15 -9.94
CA THR A 21 15.76 -4.30 -9.84
C THR A 21 15.86 -4.79 -8.39
N ALA A 22 15.99 -3.88 -7.44
CA ALA A 22 16.03 -4.22 -6.02
C ALA A 22 14.72 -4.87 -5.56
N LEU A 23 13.57 -4.31 -5.93
CA LEU A 23 12.25 -4.87 -5.62
C LEU A 23 12.12 -6.30 -6.16
N LYS A 24 12.49 -6.53 -7.42
CA LYS A 24 12.49 -7.86 -8.03
C LYS A 24 13.36 -8.84 -7.24
N LEU A 25 14.60 -8.46 -6.94
CA LEU A 25 15.52 -9.32 -6.17
C LEU A 25 14.97 -9.63 -4.76
N PHE A 26 14.38 -8.64 -4.08
CA PHE A 26 13.80 -8.85 -2.74
C PHE A 26 12.60 -9.81 -2.79
N LEU A 27 11.76 -9.73 -3.83
CA LEU A 27 10.64 -10.64 -4.01
C LEU A 27 11.10 -12.08 -4.35
N GLU A 28 12.15 -12.22 -5.16
CA GLU A 28 12.64 -13.53 -5.62
C GLU A 28 13.53 -14.25 -4.60
N GLN A 29 14.40 -13.52 -3.90
CA GLN A 29 15.46 -14.11 -3.07
C GLN A 29 15.27 -13.83 -1.57
N GLY A 30 14.31 -12.99 -1.23
CA GLY A 30 14.11 -12.47 0.12
C GLY A 30 15.01 -11.27 0.40
N GLU A 31 14.47 -10.29 1.12
CA GLU A 31 15.17 -9.06 1.42
C GLU A 31 16.46 -9.27 2.22
N ASP A 32 16.64 -10.36 2.95
CA ASP A 32 17.82 -10.56 3.81
C ASP A 32 19.03 -11.12 3.09
N SER A 33 18.80 -11.90 2.03
CA SER A 33 19.87 -12.51 1.23
C SER A 33 20.46 -11.52 0.22
N VAL A 34 19.67 -10.56 -0.25
CA VAL A 34 20.09 -9.61 -1.30
C VAL A 34 21.09 -8.60 -0.74
N THR A 35 22.18 -8.31 -1.45
CA THR A 35 23.14 -7.26 -1.06
C THR A 35 23.08 -6.08 -2.03
N VAL A 36 23.64 -4.93 -1.62
CA VAL A 36 23.80 -3.78 -2.53
C VAL A 36 24.69 -4.14 -3.73
N GLU A 37 25.64 -5.06 -3.56
CA GLU A 37 26.47 -5.57 -4.67
C GLU A 37 25.61 -6.32 -5.68
N MET A 38 24.77 -7.25 -5.22
CA MET A 38 23.88 -8.02 -6.10
C MET A 38 22.93 -7.12 -6.89
N ILE A 39 22.44 -6.03 -6.28
CA ILE A 39 21.63 -5.03 -6.98
C ILE A 39 22.47 -4.32 -8.04
N ALA A 40 23.70 -3.91 -7.71
CA ALA A 40 24.60 -3.24 -8.64
C ALA A 40 24.92 -4.12 -9.87
N ASP A 41 25.25 -5.39 -9.62
CA ASP A 41 25.54 -6.39 -10.64
C ASP A 41 24.32 -6.64 -11.55
N ALA A 42 23.13 -6.79 -10.95
CA ALA A 42 21.89 -7.02 -11.69
C ALA A 42 21.48 -5.82 -12.56
N VAL A 43 21.77 -4.59 -12.12
CA VAL A 43 21.55 -3.36 -12.91
C VAL A 43 22.66 -3.17 -13.96
N GLY A 44 23.82 -3.79 -13.79
CA GLY A 44 24.99 -3.61 -14.66
C GLY A 44 25.76 -2.31 -14.39
N ILE A 45 25.81 -1.87 -13.13
CA ILE A 45 26.54 -0.66 -12.70
C ILE A 45 27.49 -0.97 -11.55
N GLY A 46 28.54 -0.17 -11.38
CA GLY A 46 29.42 -0.34 -10.23
C GLY A 46 28.73 0.02 -8.90
N LYS A 47 29.07 -0.69 -7.83
CA LYS A 47 28.59 -0.45 -6.45
C LYS A 47 28.68 1.02 -6.03
N GLY A 48 29.77 1.70 -6.39
CA GLY A 48 29.96 3.13 -6.11
C GLY A 48 28.91 4.03 -6.75
N THR A 49 28.30 3.62 -7.87
CA THR A 49 27.18 4.33 -8.50
C THR A 49 25.91 4.15 -7.69
N ILE A 50 25.62 2.96 -7.13
CA ILE A 50 24.48 2.79 -6.22
C ILE A 50 24.60 3.75 -5.04
N TYR A 51 25.77 3.85 -4.40
CA TYR A 51 25.98 4.73 -3.25
C TYR A 51 25.92 6.24 -3.56
N LYS A 52 25.95 6.63 -4.84
CA LYS A 52 25.62 8.00 -5.25
C LYS A 52 24.12 8.29 -5.15
N HIS A 53 23.28 7.27 -5.34
CA HIS A 53 21.82 7.37 -5.27
C HIS A 53 21.28 7.03 -3.87
N PHE A 54 21.76 5.94 -3.26
CA PHE A 54 21.28 5.42 -1.98
C PHE A 54 22.46 5.09 -1.07
N LYS A 55 22.58 5.77 0.07
CA LYS A 55 23.70 5.60 1.03
C LYS A 55 23.65 4.26 1.75
N SER A 56 22.49 3.62 1.81
CA SER A 56 22.32 2.34 2.46
C SER A 56 21.21 1.52 1.81
N LYS A 57 21.18 0.23 2.12
CA LYS A 57 20.07 -0.65 1.75
C LYS A 57 18.75 -0.23 2.41
N ALA A 58 18.81 0.36 3.61
CA ALA A 58 17.65 0.89 4.30
C ALA A 58 17.02 2.08 3.54
N GLU A 59 17.83 2.93 2.90
CA GLU A 59 17.30 3.98 2.02
C GLU A 59 16.57 3.40 0.80
N ILE A 60 17.06 2.29 0.23
CA ILE A 60 16.37 1.59 -0.87
C ILE A 60 15.01 1.06 -0.38
N TYR A 61 14.98 0.41 0.79
CA TYR A 61 13.72 -0.07 1.39
C TYR A 61 12.71 1.05 1.60
N LEU A 62 13.15 2.14 2.24
CA LEU A 62 12.29 3.29 2.53
C LEU A 62 11.82 3.96 1.25
N ARG A 63 12.68 4.09 0.24
CA ARG A 63 12.28 4.68 -1.03
C ARG A 63 11.21 3.84 -1.74
N LEU A 64 11.32 2.52 -1.74
CA LEU A 64 10.27 1.63 -2.28
C LEU A 64 8.93 1.81 -1.56
N MET A 65 8.94 1.94 -0.23
CA MET A 65 7.73 2.16 0.57
C MET A 65 7.15 3.57 0.37
N LEU A 66 8.01 4.59 0.27
CA LEU A 66 7.61 5.97 -0.03
C LEU A 66 6.90 6.05 -1.38
N ASP A 67 7.48 5.45 -2.43
CA ASP A 67 6.89 5.46 -3.77
C ASP A 67 5.54 4.71 -3.76
N TYR A 68 5.44 3.60 -3.03
CA TYR A 68 4.17 2.88 -2.86
C TYR A 68 3.09 3.68 -2.13
N GLU A 69 3.41 4.35 -1.01
CA GLU A 69 2.44 5.18 -0.29
C GLU A 69 2.09 6.47 -1.04
N ARG A 70 2.99 6.99 -1.88
CA ARG A 70 2.72 8.10 -2.82
C ARG A 70 1.75 7.69 -3.92
N ASP A 71 1.89 6.48 -4.46
CA ASP A 71 0.93 5.97 -5.45
C ASP A 71 -0.47 5.86 -4.84
N LEU A 72 -0.58 5.35 -3.61
CA LEU A 72 -1.85 5.35 -2.89
C LEU A 72 -2.35 6.78 -2.61
N ASN A 73 -1.47 7.69 -2.19
CA ASN A 73 -1.84 9.08 -1.94
C ASN A 73 -2.43 9.74 -3.18
N ALA A 74 -1.78 9.56 -4.33
CA ALA A 74 -2.27 10.06 -5.62
C ALA A 74 -3.63 9.46 -5.98
N LEU A 75 -3.83 8.16 -5.75
CA LEU A 75 -5.12 7.49 -5.95
C LEU A 75 -6.23 8.10 -5.08
N LEU A 76 -5.98 8.24 -3.77
CA LEU A 76 -6.94 8.78 -2.80
C LEU A 76 -7.31 10.26 -3.06
N HIS A 77 -6.40 11.03 -3.66
CA HIS A 77 -6.58 12.44 -3.99
C HIS A 77 -6.97 12.68 -5.46
N SER A 78 -7.22 11.62 -6.24
CA SER A 78 -7.65 11.74 -7.63
C SER A 78 -9.09 12.28 -7.75
N ALA A 79 -9.38 12.99 -8.84
CA ALA A 79 -10.69 13.62 -9.06
C ALA A 79 -11.84 12.61 -9.23
N ASP A 80 -11.54 11.36 -9.59
CA ASP A 80 -12.55 10.31 -9.74
C ASP A 80 -13.11 9.86 -8.39
N VAL A 81 -12.30 9.96 -7.33
CA VAL A 81 -12.70 9.67 -5.95
C VAL A 81 -13.75 10.65 -5.43
N ASP A 82 -13.70 11.90 -5.88
CA ASP A 82 -14.69 12.91 -5.48
C ASP A 82 -16.06 12.68 -6.13
N LYS A 83 -16.12 11.91 -7.22
CA LYS A 83 -17.35 11.64 -7.98
C LYS A 83 -18.03 10.34 -7.55
N ASP A 84 -17.26 9.34 -7.14
CA ASP A 84 -17.78 8.05 -6.67
C ASP A 84 -17.02 7.55 -5.43
N LYS A 85 -17.66 7.72 -4.27
CA LYS A 85 -17.11 7.31 -2.97
C LYS A 85 -17.16 5.79 -2.75
N GLU A 86 -17.91 5.02 -3.55
CA GLU A 86 -17.86 3.55 -3.55
C GLU A 86 -16.69 3.04 -4.38
N ALA A 87 -16.42 3.68 -5.53
CA ALA A 87 -15.24 3.40 -6.34
C ALA A 87 -13.94 3.57 -5.53
N LEU A 88 -13.89 4.52 -4.59
CA LEU A 88 -12.75 4.68 -3.68
C LEU A 88 -12.48 3.44 -2.82
N SER A 89 -13.51 2.90 -2.19
CA SER A 89 -13.33 1.75 -1.28
C SER A 89 -12.78 0.57 -2.08
N ARG A 90 -13.36 0.33 -3.27
CA ARG A 90 -12.85 -0.66 -4.22
C ARG A 90 -11.40 -0.37 -4.62
N ALA A 91 -11.09 0.86 -5.03
CA ALA A 91 -9.75 1.25 -5.44
C ALA A 91 -8.71 1.06 -4.31
N TYR A 92 -9.08 1.30 -3.05
CA TYR A 92 -8.22 1.01 -1.90
C TYR A 92 -7.91 -0.49 -1.78
N PHE A 93 -8.93 -1.34 -1.82
CA PHE A 93 -8.75 -2.79 -1.74
C PHE A 93 -7.97 -3.32 -2.95
N GLU A 94 -8.33 -2.90 -4.16
CA GLU A 94 -7.61 -3.25 -5.38
C GLU A 94 -6.14 -2.84 -5.28
N PHE A 95 -5.84 -1.60 -4.88
CA PHE A 95 -4.46 -1.13 -4.74
C PHE A 95 -3.67 -2.00 -3.75
N ARG A 96 -4.25 -2.26 -2.57
CA ARG A 96 -3.56 -2.97 -1.49
C ARG A 96 -3.46 -4.48 -1.72
N MET A 97 -4.39 -5.08 -2.46
CA MET A 97 -4.47 -6.52 -2.68
C MET A 97 -3.96 -6.97 -4.05
N ARG A 98 -3.77 -6.06 -5.02
CA ARG A 98 -3.29 -6.40 -6.39
C ARG A 98 -1.94 -7.12 -6.41
N ASP A 99 -1.06 -6.82 -5.45
CA ASP A 99 0.23 -7.48 -5.33
C ASP A 99 0.48 -7.90 -3.87
N PRO A 100 -0.04 -9.07 -3.46
CA PRO A 100 0.10 -9.58 -2.09
C PRO A 100 1.56 -9.83 -1.71
N GLN A 101 2.43 -10.14 -2.67
CA GLN A 101 3.85 -10.38 -2.40
C GLN A 101 4.56 -9.07 -2.04
N ARG A 102 4.31 -8.01 -2.81
CA ARG A 102 4.82 -6.67 -2.54
C ARG A 102 4.27 -6.08 -1.25
N TYR A 103 2.97 -6.23 -0.98
CA TYR A 103 2.37 -5.79 0.29
C TYR A 103 3.07 -6.45 1.49
N ARG A 104 3.21 -7.78 1.47
CA ARG A 104 3.88 -8.53 2.55
C ARG A 104 5.35 -8.17 2.68
N LEU A 105 6.06 -7.91 1.57
CA LEU A 105 7.44 -7.44 1.62
C LEU A 105 7.54 -6.11 2.37
N PHE A 106 6.68 -5.14 2.05
CA PHE A 106 6.72 -3.82 2.69
C PHE A 106 6.40 -3.88 4.18
N ASP A 107 5.45 -4.71 4.61
CA ASP A 107 5.19 -4.94 6.05
C ASP A 107 6.48 -5.43 6.77
N ARG A 108 7.24 -6.36 6.18
CA ARG A 108 8.51 -6.85 6.75
C ARG A 108 9.61 -5.80 6.74
N LEU A 109 9.73 -5.04 5.63
CA LEU A 109 10.72 -3.97 5.52
C LEU A 109 10.48 -2.87 6.54
N GLU A 110 9.22 -2.49 6.77
CA GLU A 110 8.85 -1.52 7.78
C GLU A 110 9.29 -1.97 9.18
N GLU A 111 8.95 -3.19 9.57
CA GLU A 111 9.35 -3.74 10.87
C GLU A 111 10.88 -3.69 11.05
N LYS A 112 11.63 -4.04 10.00
CA LYS A 112 13.10 -4.02 10.01
C LYS A 112 13.67 -2.61 10.17
N VAL A 113 13.17 -1.65 9.39
CA VAL A 113 13.69 -0.29 9.37
C VAL A 113 13.32 0.46 10.65
N VAL A 114 12.10 0.28 11.17
CA VAL A 114 11.64 0.89 12.42
C VAL A 114 12.41 0.33 13.61
N LYS A 115 12.58 -0.99 13.73
CA LYS A 115 13.37 -1.59 14.83
C LYS A 115 14.84 -1.16 14.80
N GLY A 116 15.40 -0.98 13.61
CA GLY A 116 16.77 -0.52 13.42
C GLY A 116 16.97 0.99 13.60
N ASN A 117 15.89 1.78 13.74
CA ASN A 117 15.89 3.25 13.73
C ASN A 117 16.76 3.84 12.60
N GLN A 118 16.69 3.23 11.41
CA GLN A 118 17.56 3.60 10.30
C GLN A 118 16.90 4.72 9.49
N VAL A 119 17.67 5.76 9.17
CA VAL A 119 17.24 6.88 8.31
C VAL A 119 15.95 7.56 8.83
N PRO A 120 15.96 8.13 10.05
CA PRO A 120 14.76 8.63 10.73
C PRO A 120 14.01 9.71 9.92
N GLU A 121 14.72 10.53 9.15
CA GLU A 121 14.10 11.56 8.30
C GLU A 121 13.16 10.97 7.23
N MET A 122 13.56 9.86 6.62
CA MET A 122 12.73 9.16 5.62
C MET A 122 11.57 8.41 6.27
N ILE A 123 11.74 7.90 7.49
CA ILE A 123 10.64 7.33 8.28
C ILE A 123 9.60 8.42 8.59
N GLU A 124 10.04 9.61 8.98
CA GLU A 124 9.16 10.74 9.23
C GLU A 124 8.41 11.16 7.96
N GLU A 125 9.09 11.18 6.80
CA GLU A 125 8.45 11.43 5.51
C GLU A 125 7.37 10.37 5.18
N LEU A 126 7.68 9.09 5.40
CA LEU A 126 6.73 8.00 5.19
C LEU A 126 5.49 8.17 6.08
N HIS A 127 5.69 8.53 7.35
CA HIS A 127 4.60 8.81 8.29
C HIS A 127 3.76 10.01 7.85
N LYS A 128 4.37 11.07 7.31
CA LYS A 128 3.63 12.24 6.77
C LYS A 128 2.71 11.85 5.61
N ILE A 129 3.20 11.04 4.67
CA ILE A 129 2.37 10.57 3.54
C ILE A 129 1.22 9.71 4.03
N ARG A 130 1.49 8.79 4.96
CA ARG A 130 0.45 7.94 5.57
C ARG A 130 -0.58 8.76 6.34
N ALA A 131 -0.16 9.77 7.10
CA ALA A 131 -1.06 10.69 7.79
C ALA A 131 -1.98 11.41 6.79
N SER A 132 -1.44 11.92 5.68
CA SER A 132 -2.25 12.50 4.60
C SER A 132 -3.26 11.50 4.00
N ASN A 133 -2.84 10.24 3.78
CA ASN A 133 -3.74 9.16 3.34
C ASN A 133 -4.88 8.94 4.34
N PHE A 134 -4.57 8.91 5.64
CA PHE A 134 -5.56 8.72 6.70
C PHE A 134 -6.53 9.90 6.83
N GLU A 135 -6.05 11.13 6.73
CA GLU A 135 -6.90 12.33 6.75
C GLU A 135 -7.89 12.30 5.59
N ARG A 136 -7.42 11.98 4.38
CA ARG A 136 -8.26 11.86 3.19
C ARG A 136 -9.32 10.79 3.33
N LEU A 137 -8.95 9.58 3.78
CA LEU A 137 -9.90 8.50 4.06
C LEU A 137 -10.92 8.89 5.14
N THR A 138 -10.48 9.55 6.20
CA THR A 138 -11.34 10.02 7.30
C THR A 138 -12.39 11.00 6.80
N LEU A 139 -12.02 11.96 5.95
CA LEU A 139 -12.95 12.91 5.34
C LEU A 139 -14.01 12.20 4.50
N LEU A 140 -13.62 11.21 3.71
CA LEU A 140 -14.50 10.47 2.81
C LEU A 140 -15.48 9.59 3.60
N ILE A 141 -14.98 8.89 4.63
CA ILE A 141 -15.81 8.08 5.55
C ILE A 141 -16.81 8.97 6.28
N LYS A 142 -16.39 10.12 6.83
CA LYS A 142 -17.30 11.08 7.49
C LYS A 142 -18.40 11.55 6.54
N GLY A 143 -18.06 11.85 5.28
CA GLY A 143 -19.04 12.19 4.26
C GLY A 143 -20.08 11.09 4.07
N ARG A 144 -19.65 9.84 3.91
CA ARG A 144 -20.57 8.69 3.74
C ARG A 144 -21.42 8.38 4.98
N ILE A 145 -20.91 8.63 6.17
CA ILE A 145 -21.69 8.54 7.42
C ILE A 145 -22.80 9.61 7.42
N SER A 146 -22.46 10.86 7.08
CA SER A 146 -23.45 11.95 7.01
C SER A 146 -24.54 11.74 5.95
N GLU A 147 -24.21 11.04 4.87
CA GLU A 147 -25.15 10.62 3.83
C GLU A 147 -26.01 9.39 4.23
N GLY A 148 -25.78 8.84 5.42
CA GLY A 148 -26.47 7.64 5.91
C GLY A 148 -26.10 6.36 5.15
N LYS A 149 -25.00 6.37 4.39
CA LYS A 149 -24.52 5.20 3.62
C LYS A 149 -23.70 4.25 4.48
N LEU A 150 -22.91 4.78 5.41
CA LEU A 150 -22.16 4.00 6.39
C LEU A 150 -22.80 4.02 7.78
N GLU A 151 -22.47 3.02 8.58
CA GLU A 151 -22.77 2.96 10.00
C GLU A 151 -22.16 4.16 10.74
N ASP A 152 -22.96 4.73 11.64
CA ASP A 152 -22.60 5.90 12.42
C ASP A 152 -21.77 5.49 13.64
N VAL A 153 -20.49 5.27 13.37
CA VAL A 153 -19.45 4.89 14.34
C VAL A 153 -18.24 5.79 14.11
N PRO A 154 -17.28 5.88 15.06
CA PRO A 154 -16.06 6.62 14.84
C PRO A 154 -15.39 6.21 13.51
N PRO A 155 -15.00 7.17 12.64
CA PRO A 155 -14.49 6.85 11.29
C PRO A 155 -13.34 5.86 11.25
N TYR A 156 -12.55 5.80 12.33
CA TYR A 156 -11.45 4.85 12.44
C TYR A 156 -11.86 3.39 12.52
N PHE A 157 -13.11 3.08 12.88
CA PHE A 157 -13.61 1.71 12.80
C PHE A 157 -13.60 1.22 11.35
N HIS A 158 -14.07 2.05 10.41
CA HIS A 158 -14.17 1.68 9.00
C HIS A 158 -12.80 1.47 8.35
N TYR A 159 -11.86 2.41 8.52
CA TYR A 159 -10.54 2.26 7.89
C TYR A 159 -9.66 1.22 8.59
N CYS A 160 -9.72 1.08 9.93
CA CYS A 160 -8.96 0.03 10.63
C CYS A 160 -9.49 -1.36 10.27
N ALA A 161 -10.81 -1.52 10.13
CA ALA A 161 -11.40 -2.77 9.66
C ALA A 161 -10.96 -3.07 8.21
N SER A 162 -10.92 -2.04 7.34
CA SER A 162 -10.45 -2.20 5.95
C SER A 162 -8.99 -2.64 5.89
N TRP A 163 -8.14 -2.01 6.69
CA TRP A 163 -6.74 -2.40 6.85
C TRP A 163 -6.59 -3.82 7.39
N ALA A 164 -7.34 -4.18 8.43
CA ALA A 164 -7.30 -5.52 9.03
C ALA A 164 -7.73 -6.60 8.04
N LEU A 165 -8.74 -6.33 7.22
CA LEU A 165 -9.21 -7.24 6.19
C LEU A 165 -8.17 -7.45 5.09
N VAL A 166 -7.54 -6.37 4.59
CA VAL A 166 -6.43 -6.45 3.63
C VAL A 166 -5.28 -7.28 4.21
N HIS A 167 -4.81 -6.92 5.41
CA HIS A 167 -3.68 -7.58 6.03
C HIS A 167 -3.98 -9.07 6.30
N GLY A 168 -5.18 -9.39 6.79
CA GLY A 168 -5.66 -10.76 6.96
C GLY A 168 -5.73 -11.52 5.63
N ALA A 169 -6.29 -10.93 4.58
CA ALA A 169 -6.33 -11.53 3.25
C ALA A 169 -4.92 -11.89 2.76
N VAL A 170 -3.99 -10.94 2.80
CA VAL A 170 -2.59 -11.16 2.40
C VAL A 170 -1.92 -12.20 3.29
N ALA A 171 -2.15 -12.20 4.61
CA ALA A 171 -1.60 -13.23 5.50
C ALA A 171 -2.10 -14.64 5.14
N LEU A 172 -3.39 -14.79 4.79
CA LEU A 172 -3.96 -16.05 4.34
C LEU A 172 -3.35 -16.52 3.01
N TYR A 173 -3.18 -15.62 2.04
CA TYR A 173 -2.57 -15.89 0.73
C TYR A 173 -1.20 -16.54 0.84
N HIS A 174 -0.44 -16.12 1.84
CA HIS A 174 0.94 -16.50 2.05
C HIS A 174 1.13 -17.64 3.03
N SER A 175 0.06 -18.14 3.65
CA SER A 175 0.14 -19.20 4.65
C SER A 175 0.20 -20.58 3.98
N PRO A 176 1.23 -21.40 4.25
CA PRO A 176 1.28 -22.78 3.76
C PRO A 176 0.12 -23.63 4.28
N PHE A 177 -0.42 -23.31 5.46
CA PHE A 177 -1.57 -24.02 6.01
C PHE A 177 -2.84 -23.70 5.21
N TRP A 178 -3.13 -22.41 5.01
CA TRP A 178 -4.38 -21.98 4.36
C TRP A 178 -4.38 -22.19 2.84
N SER A 179 -3.23 -22.13 2.18
CA SER A 179 -3.10 -22.45 0.75
C SER A 179 -3.50 -23.89 0.42
N ASN A 180 -3.40 -24.83 1.37
CA ASN A 180 -3.90 -26.20 1.20
C ASN A 180 -5.42 -26.32 1.42
N VAL A 181 -6.06 -25.33 2.03
CA VAL A 181 -7.50 -25.30 2.32
C VAL A 181 -8.26 -24.47 1.27
N LEU A 182 -7.64 -23.41 0.75
CA LEU A 182 -8.23 -22.52 -0.24
C LEU A 182 -8.07 -23.10 -1.65
N GLU A 183 -9.06 -23.89 -2.09
CA GLU A 183 -9.09 -24.49 -3.43
C GLU A 183 -9.10 -23.43 -4.56
N ASP A 184 -9.78 -22.31 -4.34
CA ASP A 184 -9.82 -21.15 -5.25
C ASP A 184 -9.36 -19.88 -4.53
N GLN A 185 -8.04 -19.65 -4.57
CA GLN A 185 -7.40 -18.54 -3.88
C GLN A 185 -7.76 -17.18 -4.51
N GLU A 186 -7.91 -17.12 -5.83
CA GLU A 186 -8.27 -15.90 -6.56
C GLU A 186 -9.72 -15.50 -6.28
N GLY A 187 -10.65 -16.46 -6.39
CA GLY A 187 -12.06 -16.25 -6.07
C GLY A 187 -12.27 -15.88 -4.59
N PHE A 188 -11.52 -16.48 -3.67
CA PHE A 188 -11.57 -16.09 -2.26
C PHE A 188 -11.07 -14.65 -2.03
N PHE A 189 -10.00 -14.24 -2.71
CA PHE A 189 -9.50 -12.86 -2.64
C PHE A 189 -10.51 -11.85 -3.16
N GLN A 190 -11.13 -12.16 -4.31
CA GLN A 190 -12.21 -11.36 -4.87
C GLN A 190 -13.40 -11.27 -3.91
N PHE A 191 -13.78 -12.38 -3.27
CA PHE A 191 -14.82 -12.42 -2.26
C PHE A 191 -14.51 -11.52 -1.05
N LEU A 192 -13.27 -11.57 -0.52
CA LEU A 192 -12.86 -10.71 0.58
C LEU A 192 -12.86 -9.23 0.18
N MET A 193 -12.41 -8.91 -1.03
CA MET A 193 -12.48 -7.54 -1.55
C MET A 193 -13.93 -7.05 -1.61
N ASP A 194 -14.86 -7.86 -2.15
CA ASP A 194 -16.27 -7.47 -2.23
C ASP A 194 -16.93 -7.37 -0.85
N ILE A 195 -16.51 -8.16 0.14
CA ILE A 195 -16.90 -7.95 1.55
C ILE A 195 -16.38 -6.60 2.04
N GLY A 196 -15.10 -6.31 1.83
CA GLY A 196 -14.45 -5.08 2.27
C GLY A 196 -15.14 -3.83 1.72
N VAL A 197 -15.48 -3.83 0.43
CA VAL A 197 -16.17 -2.72 -0.23
C VAL A 197 -17.56 -2.45 0.37
N ARG A 198 -18.24 -3.49 0.86
CA ARG A 198 -19.58 -3.40 1.46
C ARG A 198 -19.55 -3.25 2.98
N MET A 199 -18.37 -3.35 3.59
CA MET A 199 -18.21 -3.34 5.03
C MET A 199 -18.65 -2.00 5.61
N GLY A 200 -19.40 -2.06 6.70
CA GLY A 200 -19.91 -0.85 7.37
C GLY A 200 -21.04 -0.15 6.61
N ASN A 201 -21.52 -0.65 5.46
CA ASN A 201 -22.73 -0.12 4.83
C ASN A 201 -23.93 -0.32 5.75
N LYS A 202 -24.73 0.72 5.95
CA LYS A 202 -26.02 0.59 6.67
C LYS A 202 -26.91 -0.37 5.89
N ARG A 203 -27.31 -1.48 6.52
CA ARG A 203 -28.40 -2.31 6.01
C ARG A 203 -29.66 -1.45 5.93
N LYS A 204 -30.38 -1.50 4.80
CA LYS A 204 -31.79 -1.09 4.79
C LYS A 204 -32.47 -1.94 5.85
N ARG A 205 -32.92 -1.33 6.94
CA ARG A 205 -33.85 -2.02 7.84
C ARG A 205 -35.14 -2.17 7.06
N ASP A 206 -35.48 -3.39 6.69
CA ASP A 206 -36.87 -3.69 6.38
C ASP A 206 -37.66 -3.51 7.68
N THR A 207 -38.85 -2.90 7.58
CA THR A 207 -39.82 -2.54 8.64
C THR A 207 -39.51 -1.23 9.40
N ASP A 208 -40.30 -0.14 9.43
CA ASP A 208 -41.68 0.19 9.03
C ASP A 208 -42.65 -0.99 9.01
N THR A 209 -42.81 -1.63 10.16
CA THR A 209 -44.08 -2.27 10.48
C THR A 209 -45.04 -1.13 10.84
N PRO A 210 -46.21 -0.97 10.17
CA PRO A 210 -47.22 -0.06 10.67
C PRO A 210 -47.64 -0.55 12.04
N SER A 211 -47.55 0.31 13.05
CA SER A 211 -48.15 0.05 14.35
C SER A 211 -49.65 -0.20 14.16
N SER A 212 -50.08 -1.43 14.39
CA SER A 212 -51.50 -1.79 14.53
C SER A 212 -52.09 -1.16 15.79
#